data_AF-A0A3N5R621-F1
#
_entry.id   AF-A0A3N5R621-F1
#
_cell.length_a   1.000
_cell.length_b   1.000
_cell.length_c   1.000
_cell.angle_alpha   90.00
_cell.angle_beta   90.00
_cell.angle_gamma   90.00
#
_symmetry.space_group_name_H-M   'P 1'
#
loop_
_entity.id
_entity.type
_entity.pdbx_description
1 polymer ?
#
loop_
_entity_poly.entity_id
_entity_poly.type
_entity_poly.pdbx_seq_one_letter_code
_entity_poly.pdbx_strand_id
1 'polypeptide(L)'
;MVSRKIFVAAVAILAVQRLLELQISKRNEKRILEKGGQEFFPAQIRVMKILHTAWFGSMLFEVFQFKRPFIPVLSTIAAVLLVIGQSLRYSAIRTLRERWTVKLMSIPGAAP
;
A
#
# COMPACT_ATOMS: atom_id res chain seq x y z
N MET A 1 7.30 0.53 -26.71
CA MET A 1 8.24 -0.06 -25.70
C MET A 1 8.45 0.85 -24.48
N VAL A 2 8.66 2.16 -24.67
CA VAL A 2 8.91 3.13 -23.57
C VAL A 2 7.79 3.14 -22.52
N SER A 3 6.52 3.20 -22.92
CA SER A 3 5.39 3.27 -21.97
C SER A 3 5.29 2.03 -21.06
N ARG A 4 5.67 0.84 -21.55
CA ARG A 4 5.69 -0.38 -20.72
C ARG A 4 6.78 -0.32 -19.66
N LYS A 5 7.97 0.16 -20.02
CA LYS A 5 9.09 0.32 -19.07
C LYS A 5 8.72 1.32 -17.97
N ILE A 6 8.08 2.45 -18.32
CA ILE A 6 7.61 3.45 -17.35
C ILE A 6 6.56 2.83 -16.41
N PHE A 7 5.59 2.09 -16.95
CA PHE A 7 4.57 1.44 -16.13
C PHE A 7 5.19 0.41 -15.15
N VAL A 8 6.08 -0.47 -15.64
CA VAL A 8 6.78 -1.44 -14.79
C VAL A 8 7.59 -0.74 -13.70
N ALA A 9 8.30 0.35 -14.03
CA ALA A 9 9.04 1.13 -13.05
C ALA A 9 8.11 1.75 -11.99
N ALA A 10 6.98 2.34 -12.40
CA ALA A 10 5.99 2.88 -11.48
C ALA A 10 5.45 1.80 -10.52
N VAL A 11 5.07 0.64 -11.07
CA VAL A 11 4.60 -0.50 -10.26
C VAL A 11 5.67 -0.99 -9.28
N ALA A 12 6.93 -1.08 -9.72
CA ALA A 12 8.04 -1.49 -8.86
C ALA A 12 8.29 -0.48 -7.72
N ILE A 13 8.26 0.82 -8.01
CA ILE A 13 8.37 1.87 -6.99
C ILE A 13 7.25 1.74 -5.96
N LEU A 14 6.00 1.55 -6.39
CA LEU A 14 4.86 1.36 -5.50
C LEU A 14 5.00 0.09 -4.64
N ALA A 15 5.50 -1.00 -5.20
CA ALA A 15 5.77 -2.23 -4.47
C ALA A 15 6.85 -2.03 -3.40
N VAL A 16 7.96 -1.35 -3.73
CA VAL A 16 9.01 -1.01 -2.76
C VAL A 16 8.47 -0.11 -1.65
N GLN A 17 7.71 0.93 -1.98
CA GLN A 17 7.06 1.79 -0.99
C GLN A 17 6.17 0.98 -0.05
N ARG A 18 5.41 0.01 -0.58
CA ARG A 18 4.55 -0.85 0.23
C ARG A 18 5.36 -1.73 1.19
N LEU A 19 6.52 -2.23 0.78
CA LEU A 19 7.41 -3.00 1.65
C LEU A 19 8.00 -2.14 2.77
N LEU A 20 8.43 -0.92 2.46
CA LEU A 20 8.94 0.03 3.46
C LEU A 20 7.87 0.37 4.50
N GLU A 21 6.65 0.60 4.04
CA GLU A 21 5.47 0.77 4.89
C GLU A 21 5.24 -0.44 5.82
N LEU A 22 5.30 -1.65 5.30
CA LEU A 22 5.15 -2.85 6.14
C LEU A 22 6.26 -2.95 7.20
N GLN A 23 7.48 -2.48 6.90
CA GLN A 23 8.54 -2.42 7.91
C GLN A 23 8.24 -1.40 9.02
N ILE A 24 7.72 -0.22 8.66
CA ILE A 24 7.27 0.78 9.63
C ILE A 24 6.14 0.20 10.49
N SER A 25 5.16 -0.46 9.87
CA SER A 25 4.04 -1.11 10.56
C SER A 25 4.55 -2.12 11.57
N LYS A 26 5.46 -3.02 11.18
CA LYS A 26 6.03 -4.03 12.09
C LYS A 26 6.72 -3.42 13.31
N ARG A 27 7.41 -2.29 13.13
CA ARG A 27 8.06 -1.58 14.26
C ARG A 27 7.03 -1.00 15.22
N ASN A 28 5.97 -0.40 14.68
CA ASN A 28 4.88 0.15 15.48
C ASN A 28 4.06 -0.95 16.16
N GLU A 29 3.77 -2.05 15.47
CA GLU A 29 3.11 -3.25 16.01
C GLU A 29 3.85 -3.75 17.26
N LYS A 30 5.19 -3.86 17.21
CA LYS A 30 5.99 -4.26 18.38
C LYS A 30 5.79 -3.31 19.57
N ARG A 31 5.81 -2.00 19.33
CA ARG A 31 5.59 -0.99 20.38
C ARG A 31 4.17 -1.04 20.97
N ILE A 32 3.17 -1.33 20.14
CA ILE A 32 1.78 -1.46 20.59
C ILE A 32 1.63 -2.70 21.46
N LEU A 33 2.22 -3.83 21.05
CA LEU A 33 2.22 -5.07 21.84
C LEU A 33 2.96 -4.90 23.18
N GLU A 34 4.10 -4.19 23.20
CA GLU A 34 4.82 -3.85 24.44
C GLU A 34 3.98 -3.00 25.41
N LYS A 35 3.07 -2.18 24.89
CA LYS A 35 2.11 -1.38 25.67
C LYS A 35 0.83 -2.14 26.06
N GLY A 36 0.80 -3.46 25.86
CA GLY A 36 -0.37 -4.30 26.16
C GLY A 36 -1.48 -4.26 25.11
N GLY A 37 -1.17 -3.78 23.90
CA GLY A 37 -2.12 -3.72 22.81
C GLY A 37 -2.49 -5.09 22.24
N GLN A 38 -3.66 -5.18 21.60
CA GLN A 38 -4.22 -6.42 21.05
C GLN A 38 -4.51 -6.27 19.55
N GLU A 39 -4.29 -7.35 18.81
CA GLU A 39 -4.62 -7.44 17.38
C GLU A 39 -6.06 -7.91 17.18
N PHE A 40 -6.79 -7.23 16.30
CA PHE A 40 -8.14 -7.57 15.89
C PHE A 40 -8.15 -8.11 14.46
N PHE A 41 -8.93 -9.16 14.23
CA PHE A 41 -9.17 -9.76 12.90
C PHE A 41 -7.91 -10.18 12.10
N PRO A 42 -7.00 -11.00 12.66
CA PRO A 42 -5.77 -11.42 11.98
C PRO A 42 -6.00 -12.18 10.66
N ALA A 43 -7.13 -12.91 10.55
CA ALA A 43 -7.48 -13.66 9.34
C ALA A 43 -7.73 -12.73 8.13
N GLN A 44 -8.37 -11.58 8.34
CA GLN A 44 -8.67 -10.63 7.27
C GLN A 44 -7.40 -9.99 6.69
N ILE A 45 -6.39 -9.74 7.54
CA ILE A 45 -5.08 -9.25 7.09
C ILE A 45 -4.38 -10.29 6.19
N ARG A 46 -4.56 -11.59 6.45
CA ARG A 46 -4.00 -12.64 5.58
C ARG A 46 -4.60 -12.58 4.18
N VAL A 47 -5.93 -12.46 4.08
CA VAL A 47 -6.64 -12.31 2.81
C VAL A 47 -6.17 -11.06 2.08
N MET A 48 -6.05 -9.94 2.79
CA MET A 48 -5.66 -8.66 2.19
C MET A 48 -4.24 -8.67 1.63
N LYS A 49 -3.31 -9.39 2.27
CA LYS A 49 -1.95 -9.60 1.74
C LYS A 49 -1.98 -10.34 0.40
N ILE A 50 -2.73 -11.44 0.31
CA ILE A 50 -2.84 -12.25 -0.92
C ILE A 50 -3.45 -11.41 -2.04
N LEU A 51 -4.55 -10.71 -1.75
CA LEU A 51 -5.22 -9.85 -2.71
C LEU A 51 -4.28 -8.77 -3.26
N HIS A 52 -3.57 -8.07 -2.38
CA HIS A 52 -2.62 -7.03 -2.80
C HIS A 52 -1.47 -7.60 -3.65
N THR A 53 -0.90 -8.74 -3.25
CA THR A 53 0.18 -9.36 -4.04
C THR A 53 -0.32 -9.85 -5.40
N ALA A 54 -1.51 -10.42 -5.46
CA ALA A 54 -2.13 -10.87 -6.71
C ALA A 54 -2.44 -9.68 -7.62
N TRP A 55 -2.93 -8.56 -7.08
CA TRP A 55 -3.20 -7.34 -7.82
C TRP A 55 -1.95 -6.83 -8.57
N PHE A 56 -0.80 -6.78 -7.90
CA PHE A 56 0.48 -6.41 -8.53
C PHE A 56 0.85 -7.32 -9.70
N GLY A 57 0.68 -8.63 -9.53
CA GLY A 57 0.91 -9.61 -10.60
C GLY A 57 -0.06 -9.43 -11.78
N SER A 58 -1.35 -9.27 -11.49
CA SER A 58 -2.40 -9.11 -12.50
C SER A 58 -2.21 -7.86 -13.35
N MET A 59 -1.82 -6.73 -12.75
CA MET A 59 -1.53 -5.50 -13.52
C MET A 59 -0.40 -5.70 -14.53
N LEU A 60 0.68 -6.38 -14.13
CA LEU A 60 1.79 -6.67 -15.04
C LEU A 60 1.35 -7.65 -16.13
N PHE A 61 0.68 -8.73 -15.74
CA PHE A 61 0.15 -9.73 -16.67
C PHE A 61 -0.74 -9.09 -17.73
N GLU A 62 -1.63 -8.17 -17.34
CA GLU A 62 -2.54 -7.51 -18.28
C GLU A 62 -1.79 -6.70 -19.35
N VAL A 63 -0.79 -5.92 -18.94
CA VAL A 63 0.00 -5.07 -19.84
C VAL A 63 0.82 -5.88 -20.84
N PHE A 64 1.34 -7.05 -20.42
CA PHE A 64 2.11 -7.92 -21.31
C PHE A 64 1.23 -8.74 -22.26
N GLN A 65 0.09 -9.27 -21.79
CA GLN A 65 -0.77 -10.15 -22.60
C GLN A 65 -1.74 -9.43 -23.52
N PHE A 66 -2.45 -8.40 -23.05
CA PHE A 66 -3.54 -7.82 -23.82
C PHE A 66 -3.10 -6.71 -24.78
N LYS A 67 -1.82 -6.29 -24.73
CA LYS A 67 -1.19 -5.29 -25.63
C LYS A 67 -2.07 -4.06 -25.91
N ARG A 68 -2.86 -3.60 -24.92
CA ARG A 68 -3.83 -2.51 -25.09
C ARG A 68 -3.14 -1.21 -25.55
N PRO A 69 -3.81 -0.39 -26.36
CA PRO A 69 -3.26 0.88 -26.81
C PRO A 69 -3.08 1.84 -25.62
N PHE A 70 -2.00 2.63 -25.67
CA PHE A 70 -1.75 3.66 -24.67
C PHE A 70 -2.63 4.87 -24.96
N ILE A 71 -3.47 5.26 -23.99
CA ILE A 71 -4.34 6.44 -24.09
C ILE A 71 -3.74 7.53 -23.20
N PRO A 72 -3.12 8.59 -23.77
CA PRO A 72 -2.39 9.59 -23.00
C PRO A 72 -3.26 10.32 -21.97
N VAL A 73 -4.47 10.73 -22.35
CA VAL A 73 -5.40 11.45 -21.46
C VAL A 73 -5.73 10.62 -20.22
N LEU A 74 -6.09 9.34 -20.42
CA LEU A 74 -6.40 8.43 -19.33
C LEU A 74 -5.19 8.18 -18.44
N SER A 75 -4.00 8.01 -19.03
CA SER A 75 -2.75 7.84 -18.28
C SER A 75 -2.42 9.06 -17.43
N THR A 76 -2.63 10.27 -17.95
CA THR A 76 -2.36 11.51 -17.21
C THR A 76 -3.32 11.66 -16.04
N ILE A 77 -4.63 11.43 -16.25
CA ILE A 77 -5.63 11.47 -15.16
C ILE A 77 -5.28 10.44 -14.09
N ALA A 78 -4.98 9.20 -14.48
CA ALA A 78 -4.60 8.15 -13.54
C ALA A 78 -3.32 8.52 -12.76
N ALA A 79 -2.33 9.11 -13.42
CA ALA A 79 -1.10 9.56 -12.76
C ALA A 79 -1.35 10.69 -11.74
N VAL A 80 -2.20 11.67 -12.08
CA VAL A 80 -2.57 12.76 -11.15
C VAL A 80 -3.30 12.20 -9.93
N LEU A 81 -4.29 11.32 -10.14
CA LEU A 81 -5.02 10.67 -9.05
C LEU A 81 -4.09 9.82 -8.17
N LEU A 82 -3.14 9.11 -8.79
CA LEU A 82 -2.13 8.35 -8.06
C LEU A 82 -1.31 9.28 -7.14
N VAL A 83 -0.82 10.41 -7.65
CA VAL A 83 -0.01 11.36 -6.85
C VAL A 83 -0.83 11.95 -5.70
N ILE A 84 -2.09 12.31 -5.94
CA ILE A 84 -2.99 12.83 -4.90
C ILE A 84 -3.23 11.77 -3.83
N GLY A 85 -3.60 10.55 -4.22
CA GLY A 85 -3.83 9.44 -3.29
C GLY A 85 -2.58 9.09 -2.49
N GLN A 86 -1.41 9.16 -3.12
CA GLN A 86 -0.14 8.95 -2.44
C GLN A 86 0.16 10.04 -1.42
N SER A 87 -0.02 11.29 -1.78
CA SER A 87 0.15 12.43 -0.88
C SER A 87 -0.76 12.30 0.35
N LEU A 88 -2.02 11.93 0.14
CA LEU A 88 -2.97 11.70 1.23
C LEU A 88 -2.54 10.54 2.13
N ARG A 89 -2.09 9.42 1.54
CA ARG A 89 -1.56 8.27 2.29
C ARG A 89 -0.38 8.66 3.18
N TYR A 90 0.61 9.37 2.63
CA TYR A 90 1.76 9.81 3.41
C TYR A 90 1.39 10.82 4.49
N SER A 91 0.43 11.72 4.23
CA SER A 91 -0.11 12.62 5.25
C SER A 91 -0.76 11.84 6.39
N ALA A 92 -1.59 10.83 6.10
CA ALA A 92 -2.20 9.97 7.13
C ALA A 92 -1.16 9.21 7.95
N ILE A 93 -0.13 8.64 7.31
CA ILE A 93 0.98 7.95 8.00
C ILE A 93 1.71 8.93 8.94
N ARG A 94 1.98 10.15 8.47
CA ARG A 94 2.66 11.19 9.26
C ARG A 94 1.81 11.71 10.42
N THR A 95 0.49 11.79 10.25
CA THR A 95 -0.42 12.20 11.33
C THR A 95 -0.54 11.12 12.40
N LEU A 96 -0.67 9.84 12.01
CA LEU A 96 -0.83 8.72 12.94
C LEU A 96 0.47 8.31 13.65
N ARG A 97 1.64 8.58 13.05
CA ARG A 97 2.97 8.32 13.62
C ARG A 97 3.11 6.90 14.18
N GLU A 98 3.23 6.75 15.50
CA GLU A 98 3.44 5.48 16.19
C GLU A 98 2.20 4.59 16.23
N ARG A 99 1.01 5.17 16.03
CA ARG A 99 -0.25 4.43 15.95
C ARG A 99 -0.47 3.81 14.56
N TRP A 100 0.30 4.22 13.56
CA TRP A 100 0.13 3.71 12.20
C TRP A 100 0.57 2.25 12.09
N THR A 101 -0.39 1.36 11.88
CA THR A 101 -0.19 -0.06 11.64
C THR A 101 -1.13 -0.54 10.54
N VAL A 102 -0.71 -1.53 9.76
CA VAL A 102 -1.53 -2.14 8.70
C VAL A 102 -2.54 -3.13 9.31
N LYS A 103 -2.19 -3.72 10.44
CA LYS A 103 -3.10 -4.55 11.24
C LYS A 103 -3.97 -3.66 12.11
N LEU A 104 -5.20 -4.09 12.36
CA LEU A 104 -6.05 -3.39 13.32
C LEU A 104 -5.56 -3.72 14.73
N MET A 105 -4.96 -2.74 15.42
CA MET A 105 -4.49 -2.90 16.78
C MET A 105 -5.05 -1.79 17.67
N SER A 106 -5.33 -2.11 18.93
CA SER A 106 -5.76 -1.13 19.93
C SER A 106 -4.95 -1.30 21.22
N ILE A 107 -4.70 -0.19 21.91
CA ILE A 107 -4.10 -0.16 23.25
C ILE A 107 -5.23 0.08 24.25
N PRO A 108 -5.51 -0.84 25.20
CA PRO A 108 -6.51 -0.63 26.23
C PRO A 108 -6.26 0.67 27.01
N GLY A 109 -7.28 1.53 27.11
CA GLY A 109 -7.20 2.79 27.86
C GLY A 109 -6.57 3.98 27.12
N ALA A 110 -6.14 3.82 25.86
CA ALA A 110 -5.73 4.96 25.03
C ALA A 110 -6.95 5.73 24.54
N ALA A 111 -6.91 7.07 24.62
CA ALA A 111 -7.93 7.92 24.00
C ALA A 111 -7.98 7.68 22.48
N PRO A 112 -9.19 7.64 21.88
CA PRO A 112 -9.39 7.39 20.45
C PRO A 112 -8.54 8.30 19.57
#